data_AF-A0A7R6V5A6-F1
#
_entry.id   AF-A0A7R6V5A6-F1
#
_cell.length_a   1.000
_cell.length_b   1.000
_cell.length_c   1.000
_cell.angle_alpha   90.00
_cell.angle_beta   90.00
_cell.angle_gamma   90.00
#
_symmetry.space_group_name_H-M   'P 1'
#
loop_
_entity.id
_entity.type
_entity.pdbx_description
1 polymer ?
#
loop_
_entity_poly.entity_id
_entity_poly.type
_entity_poly.pdbx_seq_one_letter_code
_entity_poly.pdbx_strand_id
1 'polypeptide(L)'
;MQTPTPEQVMNMMKDRFGSLPKSIEEASKVDPSLIVEQAISSKLSMQSEKNALDPKTSTLVFLAAALALGNEECVELNTKAAKKMGASNEEILSVIRIVRHAAASSVVGVAEAALKNLQE
;
A
#
# COMPACT_ATOMS: atom_id res chain seq x y z
N MET A 1 2.89 -23.16 6.50
CA MET A 1 2.54 -22.23 7.60
C MET A 1 1.11 -22.54 8.01
N GLN A 2 0.78 -22.51 9.30
CA GLN A 2 -0.60 -22.65 9.75
C GLN A 2 -1.36 -21.35 9.44
N THR A 3 -2.53 -21.46 8.82
CA THR A 3 -3.40 -20.31 8.52
C THR A 3 -3.93 -19.71 9.82
N PRO A 4 -3.76 -18.40 10.06
CA PRO A 4 -4.28 -17.78 11.28
C PRO A 4 -5.82 -17.72 11.24
N THR A 5 -6.44 -17.84 12.40
CA THR A 5 -7.89 -17.64 12.56
C THR A 5 -8.25 -16.15 12.45
N PRO A 6 -9.50 -15.82 12.09
CA PRO A 6 -9.96 -14.43 12.06
C PRO A 6 -9.74 -13.68 13.39
N GLU A 7 -9.97 -14.34 14.53
CA GLU A 7 -9.75 -13.75 15.85
C GLU A 7 -8.28 -13.42 16.11
N GLN A 8 -7.37 -14.34 15.75
CA GLN A 8 -5.94 -14.08 15.83
C GLN A 8 -5.53 -12.88 14.97
N VAL A 9 -6.09 -12.77 13.76
CA VAL A 9 -5.83 -11.62 12.87
C VAL A 9 -6.32 -10.33 13.49
N MET A 10 -7.54 -10.29 14.03
CA MET A 10 -8.09 -9.10 14.67
C MET A 10 -7.24 -8.63 15.85
N ASN A 11 -6.75 -9.56 16.69
CA ASN A 11 -5.89 -9.23 17.82
C ASN A 11 -4.54 -8.67 17.35
N MET A 12 -3.90 -9.30 16.35
CA MET A 12 -2.66 -8.77 15.75
C MET A 12 -2.84 -7.36 15.17
N MET A 13 -3.98 -7.08 14.55
CA MET A 13 -4.26 -5.76 13.98
C MET A 13 -4.51 -4.70 15.06
N LYS A 14 -5.22 -5.03 16.14
CA LYS A 14 -5.40 -4.13 17.29
C LYS A 14 -4.05 -3.79 17.93
N ASP A 15 -3.18 -4.78 18.13
CA ASP A 15 -1.86 -4.56 18.72
C ASP A 15 -0.98 -3.63 17.86
N ARG A 16 -1.08 -3.76 16.53
CA ARG A 16 -0.28 -2.96 15.59
C ARG A 16 -0.80 -1.54 15.41
N PHE A 17 -2.12 -1.35 15.35
CA PHE A 17 -2.73 -0.07 15.00
C PHE A 17 -3.34 0.66 16.20
N GLY A 18 -3.37 0.06 17.38
CA GLY A 18 -4.03 0.56 18.59
C GLY A 18 -5.55 0.37 18.57
N SER A 19 -6.16 0.36 17.39
CA SER A 19 -7.55 -0.01 17.15
C SER A 19 -7.68 -0.74 15.81
N LEU A 20 -8.77 -1.49 15.62
CA LEU A 20 -9.10 -2.04 14.31
C LEU A 20 -9.51 -0.91 13.36
N PRO A 21 -8.97 -0.87 12.12
CA PRO A 21 -9.55 -0.04 11.07
C PRO A 21 -11.01 -0.42 10.84
N LYS A 22 -11.88 0.57 10.62
CA LYS A 22 -13.33 0.35 10.46
C LYS A 22 -13.64 -0.63 9.33
N SER A 23 -12.91 -0.56 8.23
CA SER A 23 -13.05 -1.46 7.08
C SER A 23 -12.83 -2.94 7.46
N ILE A 24 -11.87 -3.21 8.33
CA ILE A 24 -11.58 -4.57 8.82
C ILE A 24 -12.63 -5.04 9.81
N GLU A 25 -13.12 -4.15 10.68
CA GLU A 25 -14.20 -4.45 11.62
C GLU A 25 -15.50 -4.80 10.88
N GLU A 26 -15.85 -4.05 9.83
CA GLU A 26 -17.03 -4.36 9.01
C GLU A 26 -16.82 -5.64 8.17
N ALA A 27 -15.63 -5.84 7.60
CA ALA A 27 -15.31 -7.06 6.85
C ALA A 27 -15.45 -8.31 7.73
N SER A 28 -14.98 -8.27 8.98
CA SER A 28 -15.05 -9.43 9.88
C SER A 28 -16.48 -9.81 10.30
N LYS A 29 -17.44 -8.87 10.25
CA LYS A 29 -18.86 -9.14 10.53
C LYS A 29 -19.57 -9.84 9.38
N VAL A 30 -19.13 -9.61 8.14
CA VAL A 30 -19.77 -10.11 6.92
C VAL A 30 -19.08 -11.38 6.40
N ASP A 31 -17.76 -11.34 6.26
CA ASP A 31 -16.95 -12.47 5.84
C ASP A 31 -15.56 -12.44 6.50
N PRO A 32 -15.37 -13.21 7.59
CA PRO A 32 -14.10 -13.29 8.29
C PRO A 32 -12.93 -13.81 7.45
N SER A 33 -13.14 -14.45 6.30
CA SER A 33 -12.02 -14.89 5.45
C SER A 33 -11.26 -13.70 4.86
N LEU A 34 -11.95 -12.60 4.58
CA LEU A 34 -11.36 -11.39 4.00
C LEU A 34 -10.23 -10.83 4.86
N ILE A 35 -10.38 -10.86 6.18
CA ILE A 35 -9.34 -10.38 7.09
C ILE A 35 -8.16 -11.36 7.16
N VAL A 36 -8.43 -12.67 7.06
CA VAL A 36 -7.39 -13.70 7.02
C VAL A 36 -6.58 -13.60 5.73
N GLU A 37 -7.24 -13.43 4.59
CA GLU A 37 -6.59 -13.21 3.29
C GLU A 37 -5.73 -11.95 3.31
N GLN A 38 -6.23 -10.85 3.88
CA GLN A 38 -5.47 -9.62 4.03
C GLN A 38 -4.22 -9.82 4.90
N ALA A 39 -4.33 -10.56 6.00
CA ALA A 39 -3.19 -10.87 6.86
C ALA A 39 -2.15 -11.75 6.16
N ILE A 40 -2.60 -12.76 5.39
CA ILE A 40 -1.72 -13.60 4.57
C ILE A 40 -1.01 -12.75 3.51
N SER A 41 -1.73 -11.88 2.81
CA SER A 41 -1.16 -10.96 1.81
C SER A 41 -0.06 -10.08 2.43
N SER A 42 -0.31 -9.50 3.61
CA SER A 42 0.71 -8.74 4.33
C SER A 42 1.93 -9.58 4.72
N LYS A 43 1.71 -10.84 5.14
CA LYS A 43 2.79 -11.76 5.53
C LYS A 43 3.65 -12.21 4.35
N LEU A 44 3.04 -12.45 3.19
CA LEU A 44 3.73 -12.90 1.98
C LEU A 44 4.41 -11.77 1.22
N SER A 45 4.06 -10.52 1.51
CA SER A 45 4.66 -9.32 0.90
C SER A 45 5.60 -8.62 1.88
N MET A 46 5.13 -7.58 2.58
CA MET A 46 5.96 -6.68 3.38
C MET A 46 6.69 -7.38 4.54
N GLN A 47 6.08 -8.39 5.15
CA GLN A 47 6.65 -9.11 6.31
C GLN A 47 7.34 -10.42 5.91
N SER A 48 7.46 -10.68 4.61
CA SER A 48 8.08 -11.90 4.11
C SER A 48 9.58 -11.88 4.37
N GLU A 49 10.15 -13.00 4.82
CA GLU A 49 11.61 -13.17 4.91
C GLU A 49 12.30 -13.09 3.54
N LYS A 50 11.54 -13.26 2.45
CA LYS A 50 12.03 -13.10 1.08
C LYS A 50 12.00 -11.64 0.60
N ASN A 51 11.44 -10.72 1.39
CA ASN A 51 11.45 -9.31 1.05
C ASN A 51 12.86 -8.76 1.23
N ALA A 52 13.52 -8.45 0.11
CA ALA A 52 14.88 -7.93 0.11
C ALA A 52 14.97 -6.43 0.46
N LEU A 53 13.83 -5.74 0.57
CA LEU A 53 13.77 -4.33 0.93
C LEU A 53 13.70 -4.17 2.45
N ASP A 54 14.41 -3.18 2.98
CA ASP A 54 14.24 -2.81 4.38
C ASP A 54 12.80 -2.32 4.66
N PRO A 55 12.37 -2.27 5.94
CA PRO A 55 11.01 -1.86 6.29
C PRO A 55 10.63 -0.44 5.82
N LYS A 56 11.56 0.52 5.87
CA LYS A 56 11.33 1.91 5.42
C LYS A 56 11.11 1.92 3.92
N THR A 57 11.99 1.28 3.16
CA THR A 57 11.91 1.19 1.69
C THR A 57 10.64 0.47 1.25
N SER A 58 10.30 -0.65 1.90
CA SER A 58 9.03 -1.37 1.64
C SER A 58 7.80 -0.49 1.87
N THR A 59 7.81 0.32 2.94
CA THR A 59 6.70 1.23 3.27
C THR A 59 6.61 2.39 2.27
N LEU A 60 7.74 2.92 1.80
CA LEU A 60 7.76 3.94 0.74
C LEU A 60 7.23 3.39 -0.59
N VAL A 61 7.54 2.14 -0.93
CA VAL A 61 6.96 1.45 -2.10
C VAL A 61 5.45 1.28 -1.93
N PHE A 62 4.97 0.87 -0.75
CA PHE A 62 3.53 0.79 -0.48
C PHE A 62 2.87 2.16 -0.62
N LEU A 63 3.48 3.22 -0.06
CA LEU A 63 2.99 4.59 -0.20
C LEU A 63 2.87 5.00 -1.68
N ALA A 64 3.86 4.64 -2.51
CA ALA A 64 3.82 4.90 -3.95
C ALA A 64 2.61 4.23 -4.63
N ALA A 65 2.34 2.96 -4.28
CA ALA A 65 1.18 2.24 -4.79
C ALA A 65 -0.15 2.86 -4.30
N ALA A 66 -0.24 3.24 -3.03
CA ALA A 66 -1.42 3.89 -2.47
C ALA A 66 -1.73 5.23 -3.17
N LEU A 67 -0.69 6.04 -3.45
CA LEU A 67 -0.82 7.28 -4.22
C LEU A 67 -1.31 7.02 -5.64
N ALA A 68 -0.74 6.02 -6.33
CA ALA A 68 -1.13 5.67 -7.70
C ALA A 68 -2.58 5.16 -7.79
N LEU A 69 -3.08 4.50 -6.75
CA LEU A 69 -4.44 3.98 -6.66
C LEU A 69 -5.46 4.99 -6.08
N GLY A 70 -5.02 6.15 -5.61
CA GLY A 70 -5.91 7.14 -4.99
C GLY A 70 -6.50 6.71 -3.65
N ASN A 71 -5.82 5.83 -2.90
CA ASN A 71 -6.30 5.35 -1.61
C ASN A 71 -5.84 6.28 -0.47
N GLU A 72 -6.65 7.28 -0.13
CA GLU A 72 -6.32 8.34 0.84
C GLU A 72 -5.97 7.81 2.25
N GLU A 73 -6.73 6.84 2.77
CA GLU A 73 -6.46 6.25 4.08
C GLU A 73 -5.09 5.54 4.10
N CYS A 74 -4.80 4.77 3.05
CA CYS A 74 -3.49 4.13 2.91
C CYS A 74 -2.36 5.14 2.71
N VAL A 75 -2.59 6.26 2.02
CA VAL A 75 -1.60 7.35 1.90
C VAL A 75 -1.27 7.92 3.27
N GLU A 76 -2.28 8.25 4.08
CA GLU A 76 -2.06 8.79 5.42
C GLU A 76 -1.33 7.79 6.34
N LEU A 77 -1.80 6.55 6.38
CA LEU A 77 -1.24 5.49 7.23
C LEU A 77 0.22 5.19 6.87
N ASN A 78 0.52 5.00 5.57
CA ASN A 78 1.88 4.68 5.13
C ASN A 78 2.83 5.87 5.22
N THR A 79 2.33 7.10 5.07
CA THR A 79 3.14 8.31 5.35
C THR A 79 3.56 8.35 6.81
N LYS A 80 2.62 8.17 7.75
CA LYS A 80 2.93 8.14 9.20
C LYS A 80 3.86 6.98 9.55
N ALA A 81 3.65 5.80 8.96
CA ALA A 81 4.50 4.63 9.19
C ALA A 81 5.94 4.87 8.69
N ALA A 82 6.11 5.39 7.48
CA ALA A 82 7.43 5.72 6.94
C ALA A 82 8.16 6.76 7.81
N LYS A 83 7.46 7.81 8.26
CA LYS A 83 8.02 8.81 9.19
C LYS A 83 8.50 8.18 10.50
N LYS A 84 7.72 7.26 11.09
CA LYS A 84 8.13 6.52 12.30
C LYS A 84 9.36 5.66 12.07
N MET A 85 9.58 5.17 10.85
CA MET A 85 10.76 4.43 10.43
C MET A 85 11.94 5.33 10.02
N GLY A 86 11.86 6.64 10.29
CA GLY A 86 12.94 7.59 10.02
C GLY A 86 12.96 8.16 8.61
N ALA A 87 11.89 8.00 7.82
CA ALA A 87 11.83 8.62 6.50
C ALA A 87 11.87 10.16 6.59
N SER A 88 12.71 10.77 5.76
CA SER A 88 12.79 12.23 5.67
C SER A 88 11.60 12.79 4.87
N ASN A 89 11.35 14.10 4.99
CA ASN A 89 10.31 14.73 4.19
C ASN A 89 10.67 14.70 2.70
N GLU A 90 11.97 14.79 2.39
CA GLU A 90 12.53 14.77 1.05
C GLU A 90 12.36 13.39 0.40
N GLU A 91 12.51 12.30 1.16
CA GLU A 91 12.22 10.94 0.67
C GLU A 91 10.74 10.79 0.28
N ILE A 92 9.83 11.26 1.13
CA ILE A 92 8.37 11.22 0.86
C ILE A 92 8.01 12.11 -0.34
N LEU A 93 8.55 13.33 -0.41
CA LEU A 93 8.37 14.23 -1.55
C LEU A 93 8.91 13.63 -2.84
N SER A 94 10.01 12.87 -2.77
CA SER A 94 10.57 12.15 -3.92
C SER A 94 9.62 11.07 -4.41
N VAL A 95 9.03 10.28 -3.51
CA VAL A 95 7.99 9.29 -3.86
C VAL A 95 6.82 9.96 -4.58
N ILE A 96 6.30 11.07 -4.05
CA ILE A 96 5.19 11.81 -4.69
C ILE A 96 5.55 12.27 -6.10
N ARG A 97 6.76 12.84 -6.28
CA ARG A 97 7.24 13.30 -7.59
C ARG A 97 7.39 12.15 -8.59
N ILE A 98 7.92 11.01 -8.13
CA ILE A 98 8.06 9.79 -8.94
C ILE A 98 6.68 9.29 -9.39
N VAL A 99 5.72 9.18 -8.48
CA VAL A 99 4.36 8.72 -8.81
C VAL A 99 3.67 9.69 -9.79
N ARG A 100 3.78 11.00 -9.56
CA ARG A 100 3.28 12.01 -10.51
C ARG A 100 3.89 11.84 -11.90
N HIS A 101 5.20 11.66 -11.97
CA HIS A 101 5.89 11.45 -13.25
C HIS A 101 5.40 10.17 -13.94
N ALA A 102 5.32 9.05 -13.22
CA ALA A 102 4.82 7.78 -13.76
C ALA A 102 3.39 7.91 -14.30
N ALA A 103 2.49 8.59 -13.57
CA ALA A 103 1.13 8.84 -14.02
C ALA A 103 1.08 9.73 -15.28
N ALA A 104 1.89 10.78 -15.35
CA ALA A 104 1.96 11.61 -16.56
C ALA A 104 2.53 10.85 -17.77
N SER A 105 3.54 10.00 -17.55
CA SER A 105 4.12 9.17 -18.60
C SER A 105 3.14 8.14 -19.15
N SER A 106 2.23 7.60 -18.31
CA SER A 106 1.20 6.68 -18.80
C SER A 106 0.26 7.36 -19.80
N VAL A 107 -0.09 8.62 -19.57
CA VAL A 107 -0.91 9.43 -20.49
C VAL A 107 -0.21 9.57 -21.84
N VAL A 108 1.08 9.89 -21.85
CA VAL A 108 1.87 9.98 -23.09
C VAL A 108 1.93 8.62 -23.80
N GLY A 109 2.13 7.54 -23.06
CA GLY A 109 2.17 6.17 -23.60
C GLY A 109 0.86 5.76 -24.28
N VAL A 110 -0.30 5.99 -23.63
CA VAL A 110 -1.61 5.64 -24.22
C VAL A 110 -2.03 6.58 -25.35
N ALA A 111 -1.44 7.79 -25.41
CA ALA A 111 -1.72 8.76 -26.47
C ALA A 111 -1.12 8.38 -27.84
N GLU A 112 -0.38 7.25 -27.95
CA GLU A 112 0.25 6.81 -29.19
C GLU A 112 -0.71 6.85 -30.39
N ALA A 113 -1.92 6.31 -30.24
CA ALA A 113 -2.93 6.31 -31.29
C ALA A 113 -3.34 7.73 -31.70
N ALA A 114 -3.58 8.63 -30.73
CA ALA A 114 -3.93 10.02 -31.03
C ALA A 114 -2.77 10.74 -31.74
N LEU A 115 -1.54 10.60 -31.26
CA LEU A 115 -0.35 11.22 -31.84
C LEU A 115 -0.08 10.76 -33.28
N LYS A 116 -0.34 9.48 -33.59
CA LYS A 116 -0.24 8.96 -34.97
C LYS A 116 -1.20 9.65 -35.94
N ASN A 117 -2.43 9.97 -35.50
CA ASN A 117 -3.44 10.61 -36.34
C ASN A 117 -3.23 12.13 -36.54
N LEU A 118 -2.25 12.74 -35.86
CA LEU A 118 -1.93 14.17 -36.00
C LEU A 118 -0.81 14.44 -37.03
N GLN A 119 -0.27 13.40 -37.67
CA GLN A 119 0.83 13.50 -38.64
C GLN A 119 0.35 13.58 -40.10
N GLU A 120 -0.96 13.65 -40.32
CA GLU A 120 -1.61 13.90 -41.62
C GLU A 120 -1.81 15.40 -41.88
#